data_AF-A0A7X6V4J9-F1
#
_entry.id   AF-A0A7X6V4J9-F1
#
_cell.length_a   1.000
_cell.length_b   1.000
_cell.length_c   1.000
_cell.angle_alpha   90.00
_cell.angle_beta   90.00
_cell.angle_gamma   90.00
#
_symmetry.space_group_name_H-M   'P 1'
#
loop_
_entity.id
_entity.type
_entity.pdbx_description
1 polymer ?
#
loop_
_entity_poly.entity_id
_entity_poly.type
_entity_poly.pdbx_seq_one_letter_code
_entity_poly.pdbx_strand_id
1 'polypeptide(L)'
;DSHPGMNYSHLDDINLYHTDLDNYDNISLKRIQHFGAQLEPIIEEYLTNHEYRDSKALVSDKSSVAFTIPVIGLLNFSKGGYLLANSIVLALFCIIFSFALIGGRIRPLKVLVASAKVLLWAIVAFGIGELLAWVISLITGAKFSLMGILRGVQFDEWVMIGTAVITALIAAICYFFGRKKSADRISSTAIRKSASASGATRFSYNLLYGAMLLLLFLSAVLLFTIGENFFFVLPLGLAAASVFLWRVTNWRGWLLVAIVVTLLHAFSFLYIVIISLTMGALGVLPLFIVIYLALLLPLADLYTRKEKTI
;
A
#
# COMPACT_ATOMS: atom_id res chain seq x y z
N ASP A 1 -24.29 23.60 -15.39
CA ASP A 1 -23.95 22.29 -14.78
C ASP A 1 -25.13 21.63 -14.10
N SER A 2 -26.25 21.39 -14.81
CA SER A 2 -27.46 20.76 -14.24
C SER A 2 -27.57 19.25 -14.50
N HIS A 3 -26.65 18.69 -15.30
CA HIS A 3 -26.64 17.27 -15.66
C HIS A 3 -25.30 16.64 -15.29
N PRO A 4 -25.28 15.51 -14.54
CA PRO A 4 -24.05 14.80 -14.25
C PRO A 4 -23.46 14.24 -15.56
N GLY A 5 -22.15 14.40 -15.73
CA GLY A 5 -21.39 13.89 -16.87
C GLY A 5 -20.18 13.08 -16.40
N MET A 6 -19.77 12.10 -17.19
CA MET A 6 -18.56 11.31 -16.95
C MET A 6 -17.49 11.69 -17.98
N ASN A 7 -16.26 11.89 -17.51
CA ASN A 7 -15.11 12.08 -18.37
C ASN A 7 -14.30 10.79 -18.39
N TYR A 8 -13.99 10.30 -19.59
CA TYR A 8 -13.17 9.14 -19.81
C TYR A 8 -11.87 9.58 -20.47
N SER A 9 -10.76 9.37 -19.77
CA SER A 9 -9.42 9.64 -20.27
C SER A 9 -8.52 8.47 -19.97
N HIS A 10 -7.65 8.12 -20.91
CA HIS A 10 -6.54 7.22 -20.64
C HIS A 10 -5.42 8.01 -19.94
N LEU A 11 -4.86 7.46 -18.86
CA LEU A 11 -3.77 8.10 -18.10
C LEU A 11 -2.37 7.70 -18.60
N ASP A 12 -2.29 6.74 -19.51
CA ASP A 12 -1.05 6.27 -20.10
C ASP A 12 -0.41 7.39 -20.96
N ASP A 13 0.91 7.54 -20.86
CA ASP A 13 1.68 8.53 -21.61
C ASP A 13 1.26 10.01 -21.41
N ILE A 14 0.84 10.41 -20.19
CA ILE A 14 0.52 11.83 -19.87
C ILE A 14 1.67 12.81 -20.17
N ASN A 15 2.89 12.30 -20.33
CA ASN A 15 4.06 13.07 -20.75
C ASN A 15 3.97 13.60 -22.18
N LEU A 16 3.14 13.01 -23.05
CA LEU A 16 2.93 13.47 -24.43
C LEU A 16 1.89 14.60 -24.52
N TYR A 17 1.02 14.71 -23.51
CA TYR A 17 -0.12 15.63 -23.49
C TYR A 17 0.31 17.11 -23.55
N HIS A 18 -0.24 17.88 -24.50
CA HIS A 18 0.15 19.27 -24.81
C HIS A 18 1.63 19.44 -25.20
N THR A 19 2.18 18.45 -25.91
CA THR A 19 3.52 18.53 -26.51
C THR A 19 3.44 18.24 -28.01
N ASP A 20 4.51 18.51 -28.75
CA ASP A 20 4.60 18.15 -30.18
C ASP A 20 4.52 16.63 -30.43
N LEU A 21 4.66 15.82 -29.37
CA LEU A 21 4.50 14.37 -29.42
C LEU A 21 3.02 13.94 -29.31
N ASP A 22 2.08 14.84 -29.06
CA ASP A 22 0.65 14.55 -29.12
C ASP A 22 0.17 14.52 -30.58
N ASN A 23 0.59 13.48 -31.31
CA ASN A 23 0.36 13.34 -32.75
C ASN A 23 0.01 11.89 -33.14
N TYR A 24 -0.36 11.69 -34.40
CA TYR A 24 -0.84 10.40 -34.92
C TYR A 24 0.14 9.25 -34.75
N ASP A 25 1.45 9.52 -34.72
CA ASP A 25 2.46 8.46 -34.59
C ASP A 25 2.46 7.81 -33.19
N ASN A 26 1.97 8.53 -32.18
CA ASN A 26 1.85 8.03 -30.80
C ASN A 26 0.45 7.48 -30.47
N ILE A 27 -0.46 7.46 -31.44
CA ILE A 27 -1.78 6.84 -31.29
C ILE A 27 -1.66 5.32 -31.45
N SER A 28 -2.18 4.59 -30.46
CA SER A 28 -2.27 3.13 -30.54
C SER A 28 -3.68 2.68 -30.90
N LEU A 29 -3.83 2.02 -32.05
CA LEU A 29 -5.10 1.44 -32.47
C LEU A 29 -5.62 0.42 -31.44
N LYS A 30 -4.73 -0.38 -30.86
CA LYS A 30 -5.11 -1.35 -29.80
C LYS A 30 -5.68 -0.64 -28.58
N ARG A 31 -5.12 0.51 -28.19
CA ARG A 31 -5.62 1.31 -27.05
C ARG A 31 -7.00 1.87 -27.36
N ILE A 32 -7.22 2.43 -28.55
CA ILE A 32 -8.54 2.91 -28.99
C ILE A 32 -9.56 1.77 -28.93
N GLN A 33 -9.21 0.59 -29.45
CA GLN A 33 -10.11 -0.55 -29.51
C GLN A 33 -10.46 -1.10 -28.13
N HIS A 34 -9.47 -1.18 -27.23
CA HIS A 34 -9.68 -1.56 -25.83
C HIS A 34 -10.55 -0.54 -25.09
N PHE A 35 -10.31 0.75 -25.28
CA PHE A 35 -11.09 1.82 -24.67
C PHE A 35 -12.54 1.79 -25.18
N GLY A 36 -12.75 1.61 -26.48
CA GLY A 36 -14.06 1.41 -27.08
C GLY A 36 -14.80 0.22 -26.47
N ALA A 37 -14.14 -0.94 -26.34
CA ALA A 37 -14.73 -2.13 -25.73
C ALA A 37 -15.11 -1.96 -24.25
N GLN A 38 -14.49 -1.04 -23.53
CA GLN A 38 -14.86 -0.68 -22.16
C GLN A 38 -16.04 0.31 -22.10
N LEU A 39 -16.09 1.27 -23.03
CA LEU A 39 -17.10 2.33 -23.04
C LEU A 39 -18.41 1.91 -23.69
N GLU A 40 -18.37 1.11 -24.74
CA GLU A 40 -19.54 0.63 -25.47
C GLU A 40 -20.63 0.07 -24.56
N PRO A 41 -20.35 -0.90 -23.64
CA PRO A 41 -21.40 -1.42 -22.76
C PRO A 41 -21.95 -0.36 -21.78
N ILE A 42 -21.14 0.62 -21.38
CA ILE A 42 -21.59 1.71 -20.49
C ILE A 42 -22.54 2.65 -21.25
N ILE A 43 -22.20 2.98 -22.48
CA ILE A 43 -23.01 3.84 -23.35
C ILE A 43 -24.32 3.13 -23.70
N GLU A 44 -24.25 1.84 -24.08
CA GLU A 44 -25.42 1.02 -24.38
C GLU A 44 -26.38 0.96 -23.17
N GLU A 45 -25.85 0.65 -21.98
CA GLU A 45 -26.64 0.60 -20.75
C GLU A 45 -27.29 1.96 -20.44
N TYR A 46 -26.53 3.06 -20.54
CA TYR A 46 -27.05 4.41 -20.30
C TYR A 46 -28.16 4.82 -21.28
N LEU A 47 -28.05 4.42 -22.56
CA LEU A 47 -29.01 4.79 -23.60
C LEU A 47 -30.26 3.89 -23.62
N THR A 48 -30.13 2.63 -23.22
CA THR A 48 -31.20 1.63 -23.37
C THR A 48 -31.95 1.33 -22.08
N ASN A 49 -31.32 1.46 -20.92
CA ASN A 49 -31.98 1.19 -19.64
C ASN A 49 -32.93 2.35 -19.28
N HIS A 50 -34.19 2.00 -19.00
CA HIS A 50 -35.26 2.93 -18.65
C HIS A 50 -34.98 3.73 -17.37
N GLU A 51 -34.14 3.23 -16.46
CA GLU A 51 -33.73 3.91 -15.23
C GLU A 51 -33.08 5.26 -15.54
N TYR A 52 -32.21 5.32 -16.54
CA TYR A 52 -31.47 6.54 -16.89
C TYR A 52 -32.26 7.55 -17.71
N ARG A 53 -33.55 7.28 -17.99
CA ARG A 53 -34.46 8.29 -18.54
C ARG A 53 -34.72 9.42 -17.54
N ASP A 54 -34.61 9.14 -16.24
CA ASP A 54 -34.63 10.18 -15.23
C ASP A 54 -33.23 10.82 -15.13
N SER A 55 -33.15 12.12 -15.44
CA SER A 55 -31.93 12.92 -15.26
C SER A 55 -31.35 12.91 -13.83
N LYS A 56 -32.13 12.46 -12.84
CA LYS A 56 -31.69 12.31 -11.44
C LYS A 56 -31.22 10.89 -11.09
N ALA A 57 -31.30 9.92 -12.00
CA ALA A 57 -30.91 8.53 -11.72
C ALA A 57 -29.43 8.38 -11.30
N LEU A 58 -28.56 9.29 -11.77
CA LEU A 58 -27.14 9.32 -11.42
C LEU A 58 -26.83 10.22 -10.21
N VAL A 59 -27.84 10.88 -9.63
CA VAL A 59 -27.69 11.71 -8.44
C VAL A 59 -27.93 10.84 -7.21
N SER A 60 -26.90 10.68 -6.39
CA SER A 60 -26.99 9.92 -5.14
C SER A 60 -26.48 10.74 -3.97
N ASP A 61 -27.33 10.87 -2.94
CA ASP A 61 -26.97 11.45 -1.65
C ASP A 61 -26.18 10.43 -0.77
N LYS A 62 -26.04 9.20 -1.26
CA LYS A 62 -25.37 8.10 -0.56
C LYS A 62 -23.95 7.96 -1.10
N SER A 63 -22.97 8.32 -0.27
CA SER A 63 -21.58 7.96 -0.51
C SER A 63 -21.44 6.43 -0.45
N SER A 64 -20.90 5.86 -1.51
CA SER A 64 -20.51 4.45 -1.57
C SER A 64 -19.04 4.36 -1.96
N VAL A 65 -18.34 3.36 -1.42
CA VAL A 65 -16.97 3.06 -1.82
C VAL A 65 -17.02 1.77 -2.64
N ALA A 66 -16.56 1.84 -3.89
CA ALA A 66 -16.66 0.76 -4.85
C ALA A 66 -15.27 0.18 -5.16
N PHE A 67 -15.17 -1.14 -5.23
CA PHE A 67 -13.95 -1.86 -5.64
C PHE A 67 -14.30 -2.91 -6.67
N THR A 68 -13.53 -2.97 -7.75
CA THR A 68 -13.61 -4.09 -8.68
C THR A 68 -12.69 -5.20 -8.18
N ILE A 69 -13.26 -6.36 -7.86
CA ILE A 69 -12.49 -7.57 -7.58
C ILE A 69 -12.52 -8.45 -8.83
N PRO A 70 -11.37 -8.89 -9.36
CA PRO A 70 -11.32 -9.83 -10.47
C PRO A 70 -12.22 -11.04 -10.21
N VAL A 71 -12.99 -11.47 -11.20
CA VAL A 71 -13.95 -12.61 -11.15
C VAL A 71 -15.20 -12.36 -10.29
N ILE A 72 -15.14 -11.54 -9.24
CA ILE A 72 -16.28 -11.28 -8.34
C ILE A 72 -17.11 -10.07 -8.80
N GLY A 73 -16.49 -9.12 -9.51
CA GLY A 73 -17.16 -7.91 -10.01
C GLY A 73 -17.04 -6.72 -9.04
N LEU A 74 -17.98 -5.77 -9.16
CA LEU A 74 -17.99 -4.54 -8.38
C LEU A 74 -18.56 -4.78 -6.97
N LEU A 75 -17.74 -4.61 -5.95
CA LEU A 75 -18.18 -4.58 -4.55
C LEU A 75 -18.40 -3.14 -4.11
N ASN A 76 -19.63 -2.84 -3.70
CA ASN A 76 -20.00 -1.55 -3.14
C ASN A 76 -20.19 -1.66 -1.63
N PHE A 77 -19.44 -0.85 -0.88
CA PHE A 77 -19.62 -0.71 0.55
C PHE A 77 -20.55 0.47 0.85
N SER A 78 -21.62 0.19 1.59
CA SER A 78 -22.36 1.26 2.28
C SER A 78 -21.48 1.85 3.39
N LYS A 79 -21.75 3.09 3.80
CA LYS A 79 -21.08 3.72 4.95
C LYS A 79 -21.08 2.82 6.19
N GLY A 80 -22.19 2.15 6.47
CA GLY A 80 -22.32 1.21 7.59
C GLY A 80 -21.47 -0.05 7.42
N GLY A 81 -21.50 -0.66 6.23
CA GLY A 81 -20.66 -1.82 5.91
C GLY A 81 -19.16 -1.50 5.97
N TYR A 82 -18.79 -0.28 5.56
CA TYR A 82 -17.42 0.19 5.61
C TYR A 82 -16.91 0.43 7.04
N LEU A 83 -17.75 1.03 7.90
CA LEU A 83 -17.45 1.15 9.34
C LEU A 83 -17.36 -0.22 10.03
N LEU A 84 -18.22 -1.15 9.67
CA LEU A 84 -18.16 -2.53 10.17
C LEU A 84 -16.84 -3.21 9.78
N ALA A 85 -16.42 -3.11 8.52
CA ALA A 85 -15.15 -3.66 8.06
C ALA A 85 -13.95 -3.10 8.85
N ASN A 86 -13.90 -1.77 9.02
CA ASN A 86 -12.88 -1.11 9.85
C ASN A 86 -12.91 -1.59 11.31
N SER A 87 -14.10 -1.76 11.88
CA SER A 87 -14.29 -2.23 13.27
C SER A 87 -13.81 -3.66 13.46
N ILE A 88 -14.04 -4.54 12.47
CA ILE A 88 -13.54 -5.91 12.48
C ILE A 88 -12.01 -5.93 12.45
N VAL A 89 -11.37 -5.12 11.60
CA VAL A 89 -9.90 -5.05 11.53
C VAL A 89 -9.31 -4.52 12.85
N LEU A 90 -9.93 -3.49 13.44
CA LEU A 90 -9.55 -2.97 14.75
C LEU A 90 -9.66 -4.04 15.84
N ALA A 91 -10.78 -4.76 15.89
CA ALA A 91 -10.99 -5.84 16.86
C ALA A 91 -9.95 -6.95 16.70
N LEU A 92 -9.69 -7.39 15.46
CA LEU A 92 -8.65 -8.39 15.16
C LEU A 92 -7.27 -7.92 15.63
N PHE A 93 -6.89 -6.68 15.33
CA PHE A 93 -5.63 -6.11 15.78
C PHE A 93 -5.54 -6.10 17.32
N CYS A 94 -6.58 -5.64 18.02
CA CYS A 94 -6.62 -5.63 19.48
C CYS A 94 -6.49 -7.04 20.08
N ILE A 95 -7.14 -8.05 19.49
CA ILE A 95 -7.03 -9.46 19.93
C ILE A 95 -5.59 -9.96 19.78
N ILE A 96 -4.98 -9.83 18.60
CA ILE A 96 -3.62 -10.34 18.39
C ILE A 96 -2.59 -9.57 19.22
N PHE A 97 -2.79 -8.26 19.40
CA PHE A 97 -1.93 -7.42 20.23
C PHE A 97 -1.98 -7.87 21.69
N SER A 98 -3.18 -8.13 22.21
CA SER A 98 -3.39 -8.63 23.57
C SER A 98 -2.73 -9.99 23.78
N PHE A 99 -2.90 -10.94 22.84
CA PHE A 99 -2.22 -12.24 22.93
C PHE A 99 -0.70 -12.13 22.85
N ALA A 100 -0.16 -11.23 22.04
CA ALA A 100 1.27 -11.00 21.97
C ALA A 100 1.83 -10.34 23.25
N LEU A 101 1.04 -9.49 23.89
CA LEU A 101 1.39 -8.84 25.16
C LEU A 101 1.38 -9.84 26.32
N ILE A 102 0.29 -10.59 26.47
CA ILE A 102 0.14 -11.62 27.52
C ILE A 102 1.21 -12.71 27.36
N GLY A 103 1.50 -13.11 26.13
CA GLY A 103 2.57 -14.07 25.82
C GLY A 103 4.00 -13.51 25.96
N GLY A 104 4.17 -12.25 26.37
CA GLY A 104 5.48 -11.61 26.56
C GLY A 104 6.32 -11.48 25.28
N ARG A 105 5.69 -11.57 24.10
CA ARG A 105 6.35 -11.52 22.78
C ARG A 105 6.69 -10.09 22.39
N ILE A 106 5.85 -9.14 22.80
CA ILE A 106 6.02 -7.70 22.53
C ILE A 106 6.10 -6.89 23.84
N ARG A 107 6.60 -5.66 23.74
CA ARG A 107 6.46 -4.64 24.78
C ARG A 107 5.84 -3.38 24.17
N PRO A 108 4.77 -2.80 24.74
CA PRO A 108 4.05 -1.69 24.10
C PRO A 108 4.95 -0.52 23.73
N LEU A 109 5.84 -0.10 24.64
CA LEU A 109 6.78 0.98 24.37
C LEU A 109 7.73 0.66 23.20
N LYS A 110 8.15 -0.60 23.04
CA LYS A 110 9.01 -1.01 21.92
C LYS A 110 8.24 -1.04 20.60
N VAL A 111 6.97 -1.41 20.64
CA VAL A 111 6.07 -1.37 19.47
C VAL A 111 5.83 0.08 19.04
N LEU A 112 5.56 0.98 19.98
CA LEU A 112 5.40 2.41 19.71
C LEU A 112 6.68 3.02 19.10
N VAL A 113 7.84 2.72 19.68
CA VAL A 113 9.14 3.16 19.14
C VAL A 113 9.39 2.58 17.75
N ALA A 114 9.01 1.32 17.49
CA ALA A 114 9.13 0.74 16.16
C ALA A 114 8.20 1.46 15.15
N SER A 115 6.95 1.72 15.52
CA SER A 115 5.99 2.50 14.72
C SER A 115 6.55 3.89 14.37
N ALA A 116 7.05 4.63 15.37
CA ALA A 116 7.63 5.95 15.18
C ALA A 116 8.88 5.91 14.28
N LYS A 117 9.71 4.87 14.41
CA LYS A 117 10.88 4.69 13.53
C LYS A 117 10.48 4.39 12.10
N VAL A 118 9.49 3.52 11.87
CA VAL A 118 9.02 3.23 10.51
C VAL A 118 8.47 4.50 9.87
N LEU A 119 7.66 5.28 10.60
CA LEU A 119 7.18 6.57 10.11
C LEU A 119 8.31 7.53 9.78
N LEU A 120 9.30 7.67 10.67
CA LEU A 120 10.48 8.52 10.43
C LEU A 120 11.22 8.10 9.16
N TRP A 121 11.51 6.80 9.00
CA TRP A 121 12.19 6.30 7.80
C TRP A 121 11.37 6.50 6.54
N ALA A 122 10.04 6.36 6.61
CA ALA A 122 9.15 6.60 5.49
C ALA A 122 9.14 8.08 5.08
N ILE A 123 9.15 9.01 6.04
CA ILE A 123 9.26 10.46 5.79
C ILE A 123 10.63 10.83 5.22
N VAL A 124 11.71 10.23 5.72
CA VAL A 124 13.06 10.43 5.15
C VAL A 124 13.13 9.92 3.71
N ALA A 125 12.59 8.74 3.45
CA ALA A 125 12.53 8.16 2.12
C ALA A 125 11.69 9.03 1.15
N PHE A 126 10.58 9.59 1.64
CA PHE A 126 9.78 10.59 0.92
C PHE A 126 10.61 11.81 0.54
N GLY A 127 11.29 12.42 1.52
CA GLY A 127 12.10 13.61 1.28
C GLY A 127 13.24 13.38 0.28
N ILE A 128 13.87 12.20 0.32
CA ILE A 128 14.89 11.82 -0.67
C ILE A 128 14.27 11.67 -2.07
N GLY A 129 13.10 11.04 -2.17
CA GLY A 129 12.37 10.89 -3.43
C GLY A 129 11.97 12.23 -4.05
N GLU A 130 11.41 13.14 -3.26
CA GLU A 130 11.08 14.50 -3.72
C GLU A 130 12.33 15.30 -4.12
N LEU A 131 13.44 15.15 -3.38
CA LEU A 131 14.71 15.77 -3.75
C LEU A 131 15.21 15.26 -5.10
N LEU A 132 15.10 13.95 -5.37
CA LEU A 132 15.43 13.38 -6.67
C LEU A 132 14.53 13.92 -7.79
N ALA A 133 13.22 14.02 -7.55
CA ALA A 133 12.28 14.61 -8.52
C ALA A 133 12.62 16.08 -8.84
N TRP A 134 13.01 16.85 -7.83
CA TRP A 134 13.46 18.23 -8.00
C TRP A 134 14.76 18.32 -8.79
N VAL A 135 15.78 17.52 -8.46
CA VAL A 135 17.04 17.49 -9.21
C VAL A 135 16.80 17.12 -10.67
N ILE A 136 15.96 16.13 -10.93
CA ILE A 136 15.67 15.69 -12.31
C ILE A 136 14.93 16.80 -13.07
N SER A 137 14.00 17.50 -12.41
CA SER A 137 13.31 18.65 -13.00
C SER A 137 14.27 19.77 -13.42
N LEU A 138 15.31 20.03 -12.62
CA LEU A 138 16.35 21.01 -12.96
C LEU A 138 17.16 20.57 -14.19
N ILE A 139 17.47 19.28 -14.31
CA ILE A 139 18.24 18.74 -15.43
C ILE A 139 17.42 18.77 -16.73
N THR A 140 16.13 18.45 -16.66
CA THR A 140 15.25 18.37 -17.84
C THR A 140 14.61 19.71 -18.21
N GLY A 141 14.73 20.73 -17.35
CA GLY A 141 14.01 22.00 -17.51
C GLY A 141 12.51 21.91 -17.22
N ALA A 142 12.04 20.80 -16.62
CA ALA A 142 10.65 20.62 -16.24
C ALA A 142 10.27 21.49 -15.04
N LYS A 143 9.00 21.92 -14.99
CA LYS A 143 8.47 22.68 -13.85
C LYS A 143 8.16 21.74 -12.69
N PHE A 144 9.02 21.77 -11.66
CA PHE A 144 8.82 20.98 -10.45
C PHE A 144 7.52 21.36 -9.72
N SER A 145 6.81 20.36 -9.21
CA SER A 145 5.65 20.50 -8.32
C SER A 145 5.70 19.38 -7.27
N LEU A 146 5.63 19.75 -5.99
CA LEU A 146 5.63 18.79 -4.89
C LEU A 146 4.41 17.87 -4.99
N MET A 147 4.63 16.56 -5.12
CA MET A 147 3.57 15.56 -5.34
C MET A 147 2.63 15.89 -6.52
N GLY A 148 3.08 16.70 -7.48
CA GLY A 148 2.31 17.13 -8.64
C GLY A 148 2.79 16.45 -9.92
N ILE A 149 1.98 16.50 -10.98
CA ILE A 149 2.35 15.91 -12.28
C ILE A 149 3.55 16.68 -12.86
N LEU A 150 4.65 15.97 -13.06
CA LEU A 150 5.83 16.48 -13.77
C LEU A 150 5.76 16.01 -15.22
N ARG A 151 5.63 16.97 -16.15
CA ARG A 151 5.57 16.69 -17.59
C ARG A 151 6.94 16.90 -18.24
N GLY A 152 7.18 16.21 -19.35
CA GLY A 152 8.38 16.39 -20.17
C GLY A 152 9.63 15.67 -19.65
N VAL A 153 9.48 14.74 -18.70
CA VAL A 153 10.57 13.85 -18.28
C VAL A 153 10.43 12.52 -19.02
N GLN A 154 11.38 12.22 -19.91
CA GLN A 154 11.43 10.93 -20.58
C GLN A 154 12.00 9.84 -19.66
N PHE A 155 11.57 8.59 -19.85
CA PHE A 155 12.02 7.41 -19.09
C PHE A 155 11.75 7.46 -17.57
N ASP A 156 10.74 8.21 -17.16
CA ASP A 156 10.30 8.30 -15.76
C ASP A 156 9.98 6.92 -15.17
N GLU A 157 9.34 6.03 -15.92
CA GLU A 157 9.07 4.64 -15.51
C GLU A 157 10.32 3.90 -15.00
N TRP A 158 11.44 4.02 -15.70
CA TRP A 158 12.70 3.37 -15.32
C TRP A 158 13.29 3.97 -14.05
N VAL A 159 13.16 5.29 -13.86
CA VAL A 159 13.59 5.97 -12.63
C VAL A 159 12.73 5.53 -11.44
N MET A 160 11.42 5.38 -11.65
CA MET A 160 10.50 4.88 -10.63
C MET A 160 10.82 3.44 -10.25
N ILE A 161 11.03 2.55 -11.23
CA ILE A 161 11.43 1.15 -11.01
C ILE A 161 12.77 1.08 -10.26
N GLY A 162 13.77 1.85 -10.70
CA GLY A 162 15.08 1.91 -10.05
C GLY A 162 14.98 2.36 -8.59
N THR A 163 14.20 3.43 -8.33
CA THR A 163 13.94 3.94 -6.98
C THR A 163 13.24 2.90 -6.12
N ALA A 164 12.27 2.16 -6.68
CA ALA A 164 11.56 1.11 -5.96
C ALA A 164 12.51 -0.03 -5.55
N VAL A 165 13.32 -0.53 -6.47
CA VAL A 165 14.28 -1.62 -6.22
C VAL A 165 15.31 -1.20 -5.19
N ILE A 166 15.93 -0.03 -5.34
CA ILE A 166 16.95 0.47 -4.40
C ILE A 166 16.36 0.65 -3.00
N THR A 167 15.17 1.25 -2.89
CA THR A 167 14.49 1.43 -1.60
C THR A 167 14.17 0.08 -0.96
N ALA A 168 13.70 -0.88 -1.75
CA ALA A 168 13.40 -2.22 -1.26
C ALA A 168 14.65 -2.95 -0.74
N LEU A 169 15.77 -2.84 -1.46
CA LEU A 169 17.05 -3.41 -1.04
C LEU A 169 17.55 -2.76 0.26
N ILE A 170 17.51 -1.42 0.36
CA ILE A 170 17.91 -0.70 1.58
C ILE A 170 17.02 -1.12 2.76
N ALA A 171 15.70 -1.20 2.57
CA ALA A 171 14.77 -1.62 3.62
C ALA A 171 15.05 -3.06 4.09
N ALA A 172 15.30 -3.98 3.15
CA ALA A 172 15.67 -5.36 3.46
C ALA A 172 17.00 -5.45 4.22
N ILE A 173 18.02 -4.71 3.76
CA ILE A 173 19.33 -4.63 4.42
C ILE A 173 19.18 -4.10 5.85
N CYS A 174 18.49 -2.97 6.04
CA CYS A 174 18.21 -2.39 7.35
C CYS A 174 17.47 -3.36 8.28
N TYR A 175 16.51 -4.11 7.75
CA TYR A 175 15.80 -5.15 8.49
C TYR A 175 16.75 -6.26 8.97
N PHE A 176 17.58 -6.83 8.07
CA PHE A 176 18.50 -7.90 8.43
C PHE A 176 19.58 -7.45 9.41
N PHE A 177 20.11 -6.23 9.27
CA PHE A 177 21.04 -5.65 10.24
C PHE A 177 20.38 -5.42 11.60
N GLY A 178 19.17 -4.86 11.64
CA GLY A 178 18.42 -4.67 12.88
C GLY A 178 18.11 -5.99 13.60
N ARG A 179 17.71 -6.99 12.83
CA ARG A 179 17.48 -8.37 13.29
C ARG A 179 18.75 -8.99 13.88
N LYS A 180 19.88 -8.91 13.16
CA LYS A 180 21.18 -9.43 13.62
C LYS A 180 21.63 -8.73 14.90
N LYS A 181 21.61 -7.40 14.94
CA LYS A 181 21.98 -6.60 16.11
C LYS A 181 21.15 -6.95 17.35
N SER A 182 19.84 -7.20 17.18
CA SER A 182 18.97 -7.67 18.27
C SER A 182 19.31 -9.09 18.73
N ALA A 183 19.66 -9.97 17.80
CA ALA A 183 20.10 -11.33 18.11
C ALA A 183 21.40 -11.32 18.94
N ASP A 184 22.41 -10.57 18.48
CA ASP A 184 23.74 -10.48 19.08
C ASP A 184 23.69 -9.87 20.48
N ARG A 185 22.86 -8.83 20.68
CA ARG A 185 22.68 -8.18 21.99
C ARG A 185 22.08 -9.12 23.05
N ILE A 186 21.16 -10.00 22.66
CA ILE A 186 20.57 -10.95 23.62
C ILE A 186 21.51 -12.12 23.87
N SER A 187 22.23 -12.61 22.86
CA SER A 187 23.22 -13.67 23.07
C SER A 187 24.40 -13.24 23.93
N SER A 188 24.84 -11.98 23.85
CA SER A 188 25.94 -11.48 24.70
C SER A 188 25.55 -11.38 26.18
N THR A 189 24.25 -11.30 26.48
CA THR A 189 23.75 -11.14 27.86
C THR A 189 23.27 -12.47 28.46
N ALA A 190 22.97 -13.48 27.65
CA ALA A 190 22.36 -14.73 28.09
C ALA A 190 23.15 -15.97 27.61
N ILE A 191 23.47 -16.87 28.55
CA ILE A 191 24.28 -18.08 28.32
C ILE A 191 23.54 -19.14 27.45
N ARG A 192 22.22 -19.00 27.26
CA ARG A 192 21.41 -20.00 26.53
C ARG A 192 21.64 -19.93 25.02
N LYS A 193 21.85 -21.09 24.39
CA LYS A 193 21.96 -21.25 22.91
C LYS A 193 20.75 -20.69 22.13
N SER A 194 19.57 -20.62 22.76
CA SER A 194 18.34 -20.04 22.17
C SER A 194 18.25 -18.51 22.28
N ALA A 195 19.18 -17.84 22.97
CA ALA A 195 19.16 -16.41 23.23
C ALA A 195 19.17 -15.57 21.94
N SER A 196 20.04 -15.91 20.99
CA SER A 196 20.13 -15.26 19.67
C SER A 196 18.82 -15.37 18.89
N ALA A 197 18.25 -16.58 18.81
CA ALA A 197 16.98 -16.83 18.14
C ALA A 197 15.82 -16.05 18.79
N SER A 198 15.81 -15.95 20.12
CA SER A 198 14.83 -15.16 20.88
C SER A 198 14.95 -13.65 20.58
N GLY A 199 16.17 -13.11 20.50
CA GLY A 199 16.42 -11.70 20.16
C GLY A 199 16.01 -11.33 18.74
N ALA A 200 16.31 -12.21 17.77
CA ALA A 200 15.87 -12.02 16.41
C ALA A 200 14.33 -12.08 16.29
N THR A 201 13.69 -13.02 17.00
CA THR A 201 12.22 -13.17 16.99
C THR A 201 11.52 -11.98 17.63
N ARG A 202 12.04 -11.49 18.75
CA ARG A 202 11.53 -10.27 19.41
C ARG A 202 11.66 -9.05 18.50
N PHE A 203 12.73 -8.94 17.72
CA PHE A 203 12.86 -7.84 16.75
C PHE A 203 11.73 -7.89 15.71
N SER A 204 11.53 -9.06 15.08
CA SER A 204 10.49 -9.26 14.08
C SER A 204 9.09 -8.99 14.63
N TYR A 205 8.79 -9.43 15.85
CA TYR A 205 7.51 -9.10 16.50
C TYR A 205 7.34 -7.61 16.77
N ASN A 206 8.32 -6.93 17.38
CA ASN A 206 8.16 -5.51 17.66
C ASN A 206 8.03 -4.68 16.38
N LEU A 207 8.74 -5.06 15.30
CA LEU A 207 8.60 -4.40 14.00
C LEU A 207 7.24 -4.68 13.37
N LEU A 208 6.79 -5.94 13.33
CA LEU A 208 5.48 -6.31 12.76
C LEU A 208 4.33 -5.58 13.45
N TYR A 209 4.28 -5.64 14.78
CA TYR A 209 3.27 -4.94 15.57
C TYR A 209 3.42 -3.42 15.49
N GLY A 210 4.65 -2.91 15.30
CA GLY A 210 4.92 -1.49 15.08
C GLY A 210 4.40 -1.01 13.73
N ALA A 211 4.62 -1.78 12.67
CA ALA A 211 4.09 -1.51 11.34
C ALA A 211 2.55 -1.58 11.33
N MET A 212 1.95 -2.60 11.96
CA MET A 212 0.49 -2.69 12.10
C MET A 212 -0.10 -1.51 12.90
N LEU A 213 0.58 -1.07 13.97
CA LEU A 213 0.15 0.10 14.73
C LEU A 213 0.22 1.38 13.89
N LEU A 214 1.29 1.54 13.09
CA LEU A 214 1.42 2.66 12.17
C LEU A 214 0.30 2.65 11.12
N LEU A 215 0.05 1.48 10.50
CA LEU A 215 -1.03 1.32 9.53
C LEU A 215 -2.39 1.65 10.16
N LEU A 216 -2.66 1.19 11.38
CA LEU A 216 -3.90 1.53 12.09
C LEU A 216 -4.05 3.04 12.29
N PHE A 217 -2.98 3.72 12.72
CA PHE A 217 -2.99 5.16 12.91
C PHE A 217 -3.22 5.91 11.58
N LEU A 218 -2.45 5.58 10.52
CA LEU A 218 -2.61 6.21 9.21
C LEU A 218 -3.99 5.92 8.59
N SER A 219 -4.50 4.70 8.79
CA SER A 219 -5.84 4.30 8.38
C SER A 219 -6.92 5.12 9.09
N ALA A 220 -6.76 5.37 10.39
CA ALA A 220 -7.67 6.23 11.13
C ALA A 220 -7.62 7.67 10.62
N VAL A 221 -6.42 8.22 10.40
CA VAL A 221 -6.25 9.58 9.83
C VAL A 221 -6.97 9.70 8.50
N LEU A 222 -6.73 8.80 7.54
CA LEU A 222 -7.38 8.86 6.23
C LEU A 222 -8.90 8.70 6.32
N LEU A 223 -9.39 7.84 7.20
CA LEU A 223 -10.83 7.67 7.39
C LEU A 223 -11.51 8.95 7.88
N PHE A 224 -10.87 9.69 8.78
CA PHE A 224 -11.44 10.94 9.31
C PHE A 224 -11.26 12.13 8.37
N THR A 225 -10.21 12.15 7.53
CA THR A 225 -9.94 13.27 6.63
C THR A 225 -10.56 13.11 5.24
N ILE A 226 -10.47 11.91 4.66
CA ILE A 226 -10.91 11.61 3.28
C ILE A 226 -12.19 10.75 3.27
N GLY A 227 -12.46 10.00 4.34
CA GLY A 227 -13.58 9.05 4.37
C GLY A 227 -13.26 7.69 3.73
N GLU A 228 -12.01 7.48 3.32
CA GLU A 228 -11.49 6.27 2.67
C GLU A 228 -10.13 5.93 3.30
N ASN A 229 -9.79 4.65 3.47
CA ASN A 229 -8.55 4.22 4.09
C ASN A 229 -8.10 2.80 3.69
N PHE A 230 -8.68 2.20 2.65
CA PHE A 230 -8.44 0.79 2.30
C PHE A 230 -6.97 0.51 2.07
N PHE A 231 -6.26 1.52 1.57
CA PHE A 231 -4.84 1.49 1.34
C PHE A 231 -4.01 1.07 2.58
N PHE A 232 -4.47 1.40 3.79
CA PHE A 232 -3.82 0.99 5.03
C PHE A 232 -4.59 -0.08 5.78
N VAL A 233 -5.93 -0.07 5.73
CA VAL A 233 -6.76 -1.01 6.48
C VAL A 233 -6.67 -2.43 5.93
N LEU A 234 -6.52 -2.59 4.61
CA LEU A 234 -6.47 -3.90 3.96
C LEU A 234 -5.18 -4.65 4.29
N PRO A 235 -3.97 -4.09 4.10
CA PRO A 235 -2.74 -4.77 4.52
C PRO A 235 -2.69 -5.02 6.04
N LEU A 236 -3.22 -4.09 6.85
CA LEU A 236 -3.38 -4.30 8.30
C LEU A 236 -4.29 -5.51 8.59
N GLY A 237 -5.46 -5.57 7.97
CA GLY A 237 -6.42 -6.65 8.13
C GLY A 237 -5.85 -8.01 7.72
N LEU A 238 -5.16 -8.08 6.57
CA LEU A 238 -4.50 -9.30 6.10
C LEU A 238 -3.40 -9.77 7.05
N ALA A 239 -2.56 -8.85 7.55
CA ALA A 239 -1.54 -9.18 8.53
C ALA A 239 -2.14 -9.63 9.87
N ALA A 240 -3.17 -8.93 10.37
CA ALA A 240 -3.81 -9.27 11.63
C ALA A 240 -4.54 -10.63 11.54
N ALA A 241 -5.31 -10.83 10.48
CA ALA A 241 -6.02 -12.08 10.23
C ALA A 241 -5.06 -13.26 10.05
N SER A 242 -3.97 -13.10 9.29
CA SER A 242 -3.00 -14.19 9.09
C SER A 242 -2.27 -14.57 10.37
N VAL A 243 -1.90 -13.60 11.21
CA VAL A 243 -1.31 -13.87 12.53
C VAL A 243 -2.32 -14.58 13.43
N PHE A 244 -3.58 -14.13 13.46
CA PHE A 244 -4.63 -14.77 14.23
C PHE A 244 -4.88 -16.22 13.78
N LEU A 245 -5.12 -16.42 12.49
CA LEU A 245 -5.39 -17.74 11.89
C LEU A 245 -4.20 -18.68 12.04
N TRP A 246 -2.97 -18.19 11.87
CA TRP A 246 -1.78 -18.99 12.17
C TRP A 246 -1.77 -19.46 13.62
N ARG A 247 -2.15 -18.62 14.59
CA ARG A 247 -2.18 -19.01 16.01
C ARG A 247 -3.30 -19.99 16.35
N VAL A 248 -4.45 -19.88 15.69
CA VAL A 248 -5.58 -20.79 15.92
C VAL A 248 -5.38 -22.14 15.23
N THR A 249 -4.91 -22.13 13.98
CA THR A 249 -4.80 -23.35 13.15
C THR A 249 -3.41 -24.00 13.22
N ASN A 250 -2.42 -23.32 13.80
CA ASN A 250 -1.00 -23.66 13.76
C ASN A 250 -0.40 -23.77 12.34
N TRP A 251 -1.14 -23.43 11.29
CA TRP A 251 -0.68 -23.48 9.91
C TRP A 251 -0.06 -22.14 9.49
N ARG A 252 1.23 -22.16 9.13
CA ARG A 252 1.96 -20.95 8.69
C ARG A 252 1.57 -20.47 7.28
N GLY A 253 0.84 -21.28 6.52
CA GLY A 253 0.41 -20.90 5.17
C GLY A 253 -0.41 -19.61 5.14
N TRP A 254 -1.14 -19.30 6.22
CA TRP A 254 -1.86 -18.02 6.36
C TRP A 254 -0.94 -16.80 6.24
N LEU A 255 0.29 -16.87 6.74
CA LEU A 255 1.27 -15.78 6.62
C LEU A 255 1.69 -15.60 5.16
N LEU A 256 1.91 -16.69 4.42
CA LEU A 256 2.25 -16.64 2.99
C LEU A 256 1.09 -16.07 2.17
N VAL A 257 -0.14 -16.49 2.44
CA VAL A 257 -1.34 -15.95 1.78
C VAL A 257 -1.41 -14.43 2.01
N ALA A 258 -1.26 -13.96 3.25
CA ALA A 258 -1.26 -12.53 3.52
C ALA A 258 -0.13 -11.77 2.82
N ILE A 259 1.08 -12.34 2.75
CA ILE A 259 2.21 -11.73 2.01
C ILE A 259 1.85 -11.58 0.53
N VAL A 260 1.36 -12.63 -0.12
CA VAL A 260 1.03 -12.62 -1.55
C VAL A 260 -0.09 -11.63 -1.84
N VAL A 261 -1.19 -11.67 -1.08
CA VAL A 261 -2.33 -10.76 -1.30
C VAL A 261 -1.95 -9.30 -1.02
N THR A 262 -1.13 -9.06 0.02
CA THR A 262 -0.64 -7.71 0.32
C THR A 262 0.29 -7.19 -0.78
N LEU A 263 1.14 -8.04 -1.37
CA LEU A 263 1.97 -7.66 -2.51
C LEU A 263 1.13 -7.33 -3.74
N LEU A 264 0.12 -8.13 -4.06
CA LEU A 264 -0.80 -7.85 -5.17
C LEU A 264 -1.50 -6.50 -5.00
N HIS A 265 -1.98 -6.21 -3.78
CA HIS A 265 -2.56 -4.92 -3.44
C HIS A 265 -1.55 -3.78 -3.58
N ALA A 266 -0.35 -3.94 -3.00
CA ALA A 266 0.69 -2.93 -3.02
C ALA A 266 1.15 -2.60 -4.44
N PHE A 267 1.40 -3.61 -5.29
CA PHE A 267 1.81 -3.39 -6.67
C PHE A 267 0.73 -2.70 -7.50
N SER A 268 -0.52 -3.14 -7.37
CA SER A 268 -1.64 -2.53 -8.10
C SER A 268 -1.80 -1.06 -7.75
N PHE A 269 -1.72 -0.73 -6.44
CA PHE A 269 -1.84 0.64 -5.99
C PHE A 269 -0.63 1.50 -6.37
N LEU A 270 0.59 1.01 -6.13
CA LEU A 270 1.81 1.74 -6.47
C LEU A 270 1.84 2.03 -7.97
N TYR A 271 1.45 1.07 -8.81
CA TYR A 271 1.33 1.29 -10.25
C TYR A 271 0.38 2.44 -10.56
N ILE A 272 -0.84 2.46 -9.98
CA ILE A 272 -1.81 3.54 -10.19
C ILE A 272 -1.25 4.90 -9.75
N VAL A 273 -0.57 4.97 -8.59
CA VAL A 273 0.05 6.22 -8.12
C VAL A 273 1.16 6.69 -9.07
N ILE A 274 2.00 5.77 -9.55
CA ILE A 274 3.09 6.07 -10.49
C ILE A 274 2.54 6.62 -11.80
N ILE A 275 1.57 5.95 -12.42
CA ILE A 275 1.00 6.42 -13.69
C ILE A 275 0.24 7.74 -13.52
N SER A 276 -0.37 7.97 -12.36
CA SER A 276 -1.19 9.17 -12.11
C SER A 276 -0.35 10.43 -11.86
N LEU A 277 0.81 10.28 -11.21
CA LEU A 277 1.65 11.42 -10.80
C LEU A 277 2.99 11.49 -11.54
N THR A 278 3.29 10.52 -12.42
CA THR A 278 4.57 10.37 -13.11
C THR A 278 5.76 10.52 -12.15
N MET A 279 6.74 11.35 -12.48
CA MET A 279 7.87 11.69 -11.63
C MET A 279 7.49 12.38 -10.32
N GLY A 280 6.29 12.97 -10.23
CA GLY A 280 5.75 13.52 -9.00
C GLY A 280 5.46 12.48 -7.92
N ALA A 281 5.33 11.21 -8.29
CA ALA A 281 5.19 10.11 -7.32
C ALA A 281 6.53 9.71 -6.67
N LEU A 282 7.67 10.27 -7.07
CA LEU A 282 8.98 9.81 -6.60
C LEU A 282 9.17 9.94 -5.10
N GLY A 283 8.52 10.87 -4.41
CA GLY A 283 8.49 10.90 -2.94
C GLY A 283 7.57 9.84 -2.35
N VAL A 284 6.37 9.72 -2.92
CA VAL A 284 5.30 8.85 -2.41
C VAL A 284 5.64 7.36 -2.55
N LEU A 285 6.29 6.98 -3.65
CA LEU A 285 6.72 5.60 -3.92
C LEU A 285 7.61 5.00 -2.83
N PRO A 286 8.79 5.58 -2.51
CA PRO A 286 9.68 5.03 -1.49
C PRO A 286 9.09 5.11 -0.08
N LEU A 287 8.25 6.11 0.21
CA LEU A 287 7.47 6.19 1.46
C LEU A 287 6.64 4.91 1.66
N PHE A 288 5.87 4.53 0.64
CA PHE A 288 5.02 3.35 0.73
C PHE A 288 5.83 2.07 0.76
N ILE A 289 6.89 1.95 -0.03
CA ILE A 289 7.77 0.76 0.00
C ILE A 289 8.32 0.53 1.40
N VAL A 290 8.77 1.58 2.10
CA VAL A 290 9.26 1.46 3.49
C VAL A 290 8.17 0.94 4.42
N ILE A 291 6.95 1.49 4.35
CA ILE A 291 5.82 1.08 5.20
C ILE A 291 5.43 -0.39 4.92
N TYR A 292 5.26 -0.75 3.65
CA TYR A 292 4.87 -2.12 3.26
C TYR A 292 5.93 -3.15 3.59
N LEU A 293 7.21 -2.85 3.36
CA LEU A 293 8.29 -3.79 3.71
C LEU A 293 8.49 -3.93 5.22
N ALA A 294 8.22 -2.88 6.01
CA ALA A 294 8.21 -2.98 7.46
C ALA A 294 7.14 -3.97 7.99
N LEU A 295 6.07 -4.20 7.21
CA LEU A 295 5.06 -5.24 7.48
C LEU A 295 5.46 -6.60 6.90
N LEU A 296 5.88 -6.65 5.63
CA LEU A 296 6.10 -7.88 4.87
C LEU A 296 7.36 -8.64 5.30
N LEU A 297 8.47 -7.96 5.57
CA LEU A 297 9.72 -8.60 5.98
C LEU A 297 9.60 -9.40 7.28
N PRO A 298 9.01 -8.87 8.37
CA PRO A 298 8.81 -9.68 9.57
C PRO A 298 7.75 -10.79 9.39
N LEU A 299 6.73 -10.62 8.54
CA LEU A 299 5.82 -11.72 8.18
C LEU A 299 6.57 -12.86 7.48
N ALA A 300 7.44 -12.54 6.53
CA ALA A 300 8.26 -13.52 5.80
C ALA A 300 9.27 -14.23 6.73
N ASP A 301 9.89 -13.50 7.65
CA ASP A 301 10.78 -14.09 8.66
C ASP A 301 10.03 -15.01 9.64
N LEU A 302 8.78 -14.70 9.99
CA LEU A 302 7.95 -15.60 10.81
C LEU A 302 7.49 -16.84 10.03
N TYR A 303 7.19 -16.71 8.74
CA TYR A 303 6.83 -17.82 7.87
C TYR A 303 7.98 -18.83 7.70
N THR A 304 9.19 -18.34 7.44
CA THR A 304 10.37 -19.17 7.15
C THR A 304 10.99 -19.85 8.37
N ARG A 305 10.68 -19.38 9.58
CA ARG A 305 11.26 -19.95 10.82
C ARG A 305 10.50 -21.16 11.31
N LYS A 306 11.25 -22.19 11.74
CA LYS A 306 10.74 -23.21 12.67
C LYS A 306 10.67 -22.61 14.08
N GLU A 307 9.56 -21.97 14.43
CA GLU A 307 9.20 -21.77 15.85
C GLU A 307 9.09 -23.18 16.44
N LYS A 308 9.97 -23.55 17.38
CA LYS A 308 9.74 -24.72 18.23
C LYS A 308 8.51 -24.34 19.07
N THR A 309 7.39 -24.99 18.80
CA THR A 309 6.23 -25.00 19.70
C THR A 309 6.77 -25.30 21.10
N ILE A 310 6.61 -24.35 22.01
CA ILE A 310 6.70 -24.60 23.45
C ILE A 310 5.40 -25.26 23.84
#